data_AF-A0A317I441-F1
#
_entry.id   AF-A0A317I441-F1
#
_cell.length_a   1.000
_cell.length_b   1.000
_cell.length_c   1.000
_cell.angle_alpha   90.00
_cell.angle_beta   90.00
_cell.angle_gamma   90.00
#
_symmetry.space_group_name_H-M   'P 1'
#
loop_
_entity.id
_entity.type
_entity.pdbx_description
1 polymer ?
#
loop_
_entity_poly.entity_id
_entity_poly.type
_entity_poly.pdbx_seq_one_letter_code
_entity_poly.pdbx_strand_id
1 'polypeptide(L)'
;MYELQKTLKDQAKNSAKQYTASAPTWAQPEYVRLCNQAKEDLEKGRLTEAYQESSNSIALAPDRVESRINLACALSRLGKPQEAIENLKIVMKMDPHCALAWWDLGSMYQATGNTKEALKTFHDGLTRFPDDENASRVQDIVNLLEKEQREESQDGTRSGAKTVKPSANDYLGDVMTESSFRWEEDRMPVKVYVDSGEGVPGVDPFSESTAKSAFAEWEKASKGKVRFLYVEKENEADIKFRWTAQVQDLSQAAEGGETRVIPGFGGTRTAKILVLTKKQDGSKVPGPLLRVVCLHEIGHALGMMGHSKNADDIMFASTPLAYERSELSKRDSNTLCRLYSDEFKPKGLFNWISLFGKKNGS
;
A
#
# COMPACT_ATOMS: atom_id res chain seq x y z
N MET A 1 -50.27 -5.54 8.64
CA MET A 1 -48.92 -4.91 8.59
C MET A 1 -47.80 -5.94 8.54
N TYR A 2 -47.73 -6.89 9.49
CA TYR A 2 -46.70 -7.96 9.51
C TYR A 2 -46.77 -8.91 8.29
N GLU A 3 -47.96 -9.41 7.94
CA GLU A 3 -48.19 -10.23 6.75
C GLU A 3 -47.82 -9.48 5.45
N LEU A 4 -48.16 -8.19 5.35
CA LEU A 4 -47.86 -7.37 4.17
C LEU A 4 -46.34 -7.18 3.97
N GLN A 5 -45.58 -6.98 5.05
CA GLN A 5 -44.11 -6.88 5.02
C GLN A 5 -43.44 -8.21 4.68
N LYS A 6 -44.02 -9.34 5.12
CA LYS A 6 -43.52 -10.67 4.80
C LYS A 6 -43.75 -11.00 3.31
N THR A 7 -44.94 -10.71 2.78
CA THR A 7 -45.26 -10.89 1.36
C THR A 7 -44.40 -10.01 0.46
N LEU A 8 -44.12 -8.77 0.86
CA LEU A 8 -43.19 -7.89 0.13
C LEU A 8 -41.74 -8.41 0.15
N LYS A 9 -41.28 -8.97 1.27
CA LYS A 9 -39.96 -9.62 1.38
C LYS A 9 -39.86 -10.89 0.52
N ASP A 10 -40.91 -11.71 0.50
CA ASP A 10 -40.95 -12.94 -0.28
C ASP A 10 -41.11 -12.65 -1.79
N GLN A 11 -41.84 -11.60 -2.16
CA GLN A 11 -41.89 -11.08 -3.54
C GLN A 11 -40.57 -10.43 -3.99
N ALA A 12 -39.84 -9.76 -3.09
CA ALA A 12 -38.49 -9.25 -3.37
C ALA A 12 -37.47 -10.39 -3.54
N LYS A 13 -37.57 -11.45 -2.72
CA LYS A 13 -36.74 -12.66 -2.86
C LYS A 13 -37.01 -13.44 -4.15
N ASN A 14 -38.26 -13.55 -4.57
CA ASN A 14 -38.63 -14.24 -5.81
C ASN A 14 -38.30 -13.42 -7.06
N SER A 15 -38.40 -12.08 -7.00
CA SER A 15 -38.01 -11.22 -8.12
C SER A 15 -36.49 -11.09 -8.28
N ALA A 16 -35.72 -11.14 -7.18
CA ALA A 16 -34.25 -11.12 -7.22
C ALA A 16 -33.63 -12.32 -7.98
N LYS A 17 -34.34 -13.45 -8.11
CA LYS A 17 -33.89 -14.61 -8.90
C LYS A 17 -34.12 -14.49 -10.41
N GLN A 18 -34.89 -13.48 -10.88
CA GLN A 18 -35.28 -13.37 -12.29
C GLN A 18 -34.61 -12.22 -13.06
N TYR A 19 -33.88 -11.32 -12.41
CA TYR A 19 -33.18 -10.24 -13.10
C TYR A 19 -31.77 -10.68 -13.51
N THR A 20 -31.67 -11.21 -14.72
CA THR A 20 -30.39 -11.45 -15.39
C THR A 20 -29.67 -10.13 -15.70
N ALA A 21 -28.35 -10.19 -15.84
CA ALA A 21 -27.48 -9.07 -16.23
C ALA A 21 -27.81 -8.41 -17.59
N SER A 22 -28.88 -8.84 -18.28
CA SER A 22 -29.35 -8.32 -19.57
C SER A 22 -30.51 -7.32 -19.47
N ALA A 23 -31.01 -6.99 -18.27
CA ALA A 23 -32.04 -5.97 -18.11
C ALA A 23 -31.46 -4.55 -18.27
N PRO A 24 -32.12 -3.63 -18.99
CA PRO A 24 -31.68 -2.24 -19.13
C PRO A 24 -31.42 -1.57 -17.76
N THR A 25 -30.44 -0.69 -17.67
CA THR A 25 -30.00 -0.03 -16.42
C THR A 25 -31.14 0.65 -15.63
N TRP A 26 -32.19 1.10 -16.32
CA TRP A 26 -33.37 1.73 -15.69
C TRP A 26 -34.36 0.74 -15.06
N ALA A 27 -34.25 -0.55 -15.36
CA ALA A 27 -35.11 -1.62 -14.84
C ALA A 27 -34.47 -2.42 -13.69
N GLN A 28 -33.19 -2.18 -13.38
CA GLN A 28 -32.49 -2.89 -12.30
C GLN A 28 -32.81 -2.25 -10.93
N PRO A 29 -33.01 -3.06 -9.86
CA PRO A 29 -33.13 -2.52 -8.50
C PRO A 29 -31.93 -1.65 -8.13
N GLU A 30 -32.15 -0.61 -7.33
CA GLU A 30 -31.11 0.39 -7.02
C GLU A 30 -29.83 -0.21 -6.43
N TYR A 31 -29.95 -1.20 -5.55
CA TYR A 31 -28.79 -1.91 -4.99
C TYR A 31 -27.97 -2.65 -6.07
N VAL A 32 -28.61 -3.20 -7.11
CA VAL A 32 -27.91 -3.85 -8.23
C VAL A 32 -27.14 -2.81 -9.03
N ARG A 33 -27.77 -1.66 -9.29
CA ARG A 33 -27.11 -0.54 -10.00
C ARG A 33 -25.89 -0.04 -9.21
N LEU A 34 -26.03 0.19 -7.90
CA LEU A 34 -24.93 0.60 -7.02
C LEU A 34 -23.82 -0.45 -6.98
N CYS A 35 -24.17 -1.74 -6.91
CA CYS A 35 -23.19 -2.83 -6.95
C CYS A 35 -22.39 -2.84 -8.26
N ASN A 36 -23.05 -2.63 -9.40
CA ASN A 36 -22.41 -2.60 -10.71
C ASN A 36 -21.55 -1.35 -10.89
N GLN A 37 -22.03 -0.19 -10.43
CA GLN A 37 -21.28 1.06 -10.45
C GLN A 37 -20.01 0.95 -9.60
N ALA A 38 -20.12 0.34 -8.41
CA ALA A 38 -18.96 0.14 -7.55
C ALA A 38 -17.88 -0.72 -8.22
N LYS A 39 -18.29 -1.74 -8.99
CA LYS A 39 -17.37 -2.56 -9.78
C LYS A 39 -16.67 -1.74 -10.87
N GLU A 40 -17.41 -0.91 -11.59
CA GLU A 40 -16.86 -0.02 -12.63
C GLU A 40 -15.88 1.00 -12.03
N ASP A 41 -16.20 1.50 -10.83
CA ASP A 41 -15.37 2.46 -10.10
C ASP A 41 -14.09 1.81 -9.56
N LEU A 42 -14.15 0.54 -9.14
CA LEU A 42 -12.94 -0.26 -8.88
C LEU A 42 -12.08 -0.37 -10.14
N GLU A 43 -12.64 -0.74 -11.29
CA GLU A 43 -11.89 -0.88 -12.54
C GLU A 43 -11.21 0.43 -12.95
N LYS A 44 -11.87 1.57 -12.73
CA LYS A 44 -11.34 2.90 -13.03
C LYS A 44 -10.46 3.51 -11.92
N GLY A 45 -10.31 2.82 -10.78
CA GLY A 45 -9.50 3.27 -9.65
C GLY A 45 -10.11 4.39 -8.82
N ARG A 46 -11.41 4.65 -8.94
CA ARG A 46 -12.19 5.55 -8.08
C ARG A 46 -12.58 4.85 -6.79
N LEU A 47 -11.61 4.72 -5.89
CA LEU A 47 -11.72 3.82 -4.74
C LEU A 47 -12.71 4.32 -3.69
N THR A 48 -12.79 5.64 -3.48
CA THR A 48 -13.69 6.26 -2.50
C THR A 48 -15.15 6.12 -2.95
N GLU A 49 -15.41 6.31 -4.24
CA GLU A 49 -16.72 6.14 -4.85
C GLU A 49 -17.14 4.66 -4.81
N ALA A 50 -16.25 3.73 -5.19
CA ALA A 50 -16.51 2.30 -5.08
C ALA A 50 -16.82 1.86 -3.65
N TYR A 51 -16.12 2.41 -2.65
CA TYR A 51 -16.41 2.19 -1.23
C TYR A 51 -17.82 2.68 -0.87
N GLN A 52 -18.17 3.91 -1.27
CA GLN A 52 -19.46 4.52 -0.95
C GLN A 52 -20.62 3.77 -1.60
N GLU A 53 -20.48 3.43 -2.88
CA GLU A 53 -21.50 2.72 -3.66
C GLU A 53 -21.71 1.29 -3.16
N SER A 54 -20.62 0.59 -2.85
CA SER A 54 -20.69 -0.74 -2.23
C SER A 54 -21.38 -0.68 -0.86
N SER A 55 -21.05 0.32 -0.04
CA SER A 55 -21.66 0.52 1.29
C SER A 55 -23.16 0.82 1.18
N ASN A 56 -23.55 1.69 0.25
CA ASN A 56 -24.95 2.01 -0.02
C ASN A 56 -25.71 0.78 -0.55
N SER A 57 -25.10 -0.01 -1.43
CA SER A 57 -25.67 -1.27 -1.92
C SER A 57 -25.93 -2.24 -0.77
N ILE A 58 -24.96 -2.41 0.14
CA ILE A 58 -25.10 -3.27 1.33
C ILE A 58 -26.20 -2.76 2.27
N ALA A 59 -26.36 -1.44 2.43
CA ALA A 59 -27.42 -0.87 3.25
C ALA A 59 -28.83 -1.21 2.71
N LEU A 60 -28.98 -1.26 1.39
CA LEU A 60 -30.24 -1.60 0.72
C LEU A 60 -30.47 -3.12 0.60
N ALA A 61 -29.41 -3.89 0.40
CA ALA A 61 -29.44 -5.36 0.27
C ALA A 61 -28.28 -6.00 1.06
N PRO A 62 -28.43 -6.20 2.39
CA PRO A 62 -27.36 -6.68 3.25
C PRO A 62 -26.87 -8.10 2.96
N ASP A 63 -27.67 -8.88 2.23
CA ASP A 63 -27.44 -10.27 1.84
C ASP A 63 -26.77 -10.43 0.47
N ARG A 64 -26.47 -9.32 -0.23
CA ARG A 64 -25.77 -9.36 -1.52
C ARG A 64 -24.26 -9.53 -1.35
N VAL A 65 -23.76 -10.69 -1.72
CA VAL A 65 -22.34 -11.08 -1.59
C VAL A 65 -21.43 -10.19 -2.43
N GLU A 66 -21.81 -9.89 -3.67
CA GLU A 66 -20.99 -9.13 -4.62
C GLU A 66 -20.69 -7.72 -4.14
N SER A 67 -21.64 -7.08 -3.44
CA SER A 67 -21.42 -5.74 -2.88
C SER A 67 -20.41 -5.75 -1.74
N ARG A 68 -20.36 -6.84 -0.95
CA ARG A 68 -19.34 -7.00 0.11
C ARG A 68 -17.96 -7.32 -0.46
N ILE A 69 -17.90 -8.08 -1.54
CA ILE A 69 -16.65 -8.31 -2.29
C ILE A 69 -16.12 -6.99 -2.85
N ASN A 70 -16.96 -6.20 -3.51
CA ASN A 70 -16.57 -4.89 -4.04
C ASN A 70 -16.10 -3.94 -2.91
N LEU A 71 -16.79 -3.94 -1.77
CA LEU A 71 -16.38 -3.19 -0.59
C LEU A 71 -15.01 -3.64 -0.07
N ALA A 72 -14.77 -4.95 0.04
CA ALA A 72 -13.49 -5.49 0.48
C ALA A 72 -12.35 -5.11 -0.48
N CYS A 73 -12.59 -5.16 -1.79
CA CYS A 73 -11.63 -4.73 -2.80
C CYS A 73 -11.32 -3.22 -2.69
N ALA A 74 -12.34 -2.38 -2.51
CA ALA A 74 -12.17 -0.94 -2.30
C ALA A 74 -11.36 -0.66 -1.04
N LEU A 75 -11.71 -1.29 0.09
CA LEU A 75 -11.02 -1.15 1.37
C LEU A 75 -9.56 -1.58 1.29
N SER A 76 -9.27 -2.71 0.64
CA SER A 76 -7.90 -3.18 0.41
C SER A 76 -7.08 -2.13 -0.33
N ARG A 77 -7.61 -1.60 -1.44
CA ARG A 77 -6.92 -0.60 -2.27
C ARG A 77 -6.84 0.79 -1.63
N LEU A 78 -7.71 1.09 -0.65
CA LEU A 78 -7.67 2.28 0.20
C LEU A 78 -6.71 2.14 1.40
N GLY A 79 -5.98 1.03 1.52
CA GLY A 79 -5.04 0.82 2.63
C GLY A 79 -5.72 0.42 3.94
N LYS A 80 -6.93 -0.15 3.88
CA LYS A 80 -7.68 -0.66 5.03
C LYS A 80 -7.85 -2.19 5.01
N PRO A 81 -6.75 -2.98 5.00
CA PRO A 81 -6.84 -4.41 4.72
C PRO A 81 -7.54 -5.22 5.83
N GLN A 82 -7.52 -4.78 7.09
CA GLN A 82 -8.22 -5.47 8.19
C GLN A 82 -9.74 -5.35 8.03
N GLU A 83 -10.25 -4.20 7.61
CA GLU A 83 -11.67 -4.04 7.30
C GLU A 83 -12.07 -4.87 6.06
N ALA A 84 -11.17 -5.01 5.08
CA ALA A 84 -11.38 -5.89 3.93
C ALA A 84 -11.47 -7.37 4.34
N ILE A 85 -10.57 -7.83 5.22
CA ILE A 85 -10.56 -9.19 5.79
C ILE A 85 -11.88 -9.49 6.49
N GLU A 86 -12.39 -8.58 7.32
CA GLU A 86 -13.67 -8.79 8.02
C GLU A 86 -14.85 -8.88 7.05
N ASN A 87 -14.86 -8.07 5.98
CA ASN A 87 -15.89 -8.19 4.93
C ASN A 87 -15.81 -9.51 4.18
N LEU A 88 -14.62 -10.01 3.85
CA LEU A 88 -14.43 -11.32 3.18
C LEU A 88 -14.84 -12.49 4.08
N LYS A 89 -14.55 -12.43 5.39
CA LYS A 89 -15.06 -13.41 6.36
C LYS A 89 -16.58 -13.43 6.42
N ILE A 90 -17.23 -12.26 6.30
CA ILE A 90 -18.70 -12.19 6.21
C ILE A 90 -19.19 -12.83 4.91
N VAL A 91 -18.53 -12.56 3.78
CA VAL A 91 -18.86 -13.20 2.50
C VAL A 91 -18.80 -14.72 2.61
N MET A 92 -17.72 -15.27 3.15
CA MET A 92 -17.57 -16.73 3.32
C MET A 92 -18.64 -17.36 4.24
N LYS A 93 -19.17 -16.60 5.20
CA LYS A 93 -20.30 -17.06 6.04
C LYS A 93 -21.63 -17.00 5.29
N MET A 94 -21.80 -15.99 4.42
CA MET A 94 -23.03 -15.79 3.65
C MET A 94 -23.13 -16.76 2.48
N ASP A 95 -22.03 -16.95 1.76
CA ASP A 95 -21.90 -17.90 0.67
C ASP A 95 -20.61 -18.71 0.82
N PRO A 96 -20.70 -19.88 1.49
CA PRO A 96 -19.56 -20.79 1.64
C PRO A 96 -19.03 -21.35 0.31
N HIS A 97 -19.81 -21.25 -0.77
CA HIS A 97 -19.46 -21.70 -2.12
C HIS A 97 -18.86 -20.58 -2.99
N CYS A 98 -18.73 -19.36 -2.45
CA CYS A 98 -18.05 -18.26 -3.11
C CYS A 98 -16.54 -18.47 -3.03
N ALA A 99 -16.03 -19.17 -4.02
CA ALA A 99 -14.63 -19.50 -4.12
C ALA A 99 -13.75 -18.22 -4.21
N LEU A 100 -14.27 -17.12 -4.79
CA LEU A 100 -13.63 -15.78 -4.84
C LEU A 100 -13.21 -15.29 -3.46
N ALA A 101 -14.08 -15.46 -2.48
CA ALA A 101 -13.83 -14.99 -1.13
C ALA A 101 -12.68 -15.74 -0.44
N TRP A 102 -12.46 -17.01 -0.80
CA TRP A 102 -11.33 -17.79 -0.27
C TRP A 102 -10.00 -17.30 -0.82
N TRP A 103 -9.91 -17.03 -2.12
CA TRP A 103 -8.66 -16.53 -2.70
C TRP A 103 -8.37 -15.09 -2.31
N ASP A 104 -9.39 -14.23 -2.29
CA ASP A 104 -9.24 -12.84 -1.85
C ASP A 104 -8.85 -12.79 -0.37
N LEU A 105 -9.46 -13.62 0.50
CA LEU A 105 -9.10 -13.66 1.92
C LEU A 105 -7.67 -14.17 2.13
N GLY A 106 -7.28 -15.25 1.44
CA GLY A 106 -5.91 -15.75 1.49
C GLY A 106 -4.89 -14.72 1.01
N SER A 107 -5.21 -14.00 -0.08
CA SER A 107 -4.38 -12.93 -0.62
C SER A 107 -4.29 -11.74 0.32
N MET A 108 -5.38 -11.39 1.01
CA MET A 108 -5.37 -10.33 2.03
C MET A 108 -4.55 -10.72 3.26
N TYR A 109 -4.62 -11.98 3.70
CA TYR A 109 -3.74 -12.45 4.76
C TYR A 109 -2.28 -12.46 4.35
N GLN A 110 -1.96 -12.84 3.11
CA GLN A 110 -0.60 -12.77 2.57
C GLN A 110 -0.10 -11.32 2.52
N ALA A 111 -0.91 -10.40 1.99
CA ALA A 111 -0.58 -8.98 1.91
C ALA A 111 -0.43 -8.28 3.27
N THR A 112 -1.00 -8.87 4.33
CA THR A 112 -0.87 -8.44 5.73
C THR A 112 0.02 -9.36 6.55
N GLY A 113 0.93 -10.09 5.90
CA GLY A 113 1.98 -10.91 6.53
C GLY A 113 1.49 -12.04 7.44
N ASN A 114 0.19 -12.32 7.44
CA ASN A 114 -0.44 -13.41 8.16
C ASN A 114 -0.28 -14.72 7.38
N THR A 115 0.96 -15.09 7.04
CA THR A 115 1.29 -16.23 6.15
C THR A 115 0.67 -17.55 6.59
N LYS A 116 0.58 -17.80 7.90
CA LYS A 116 -0.09 -19.01 8.43
C LYS A 116 -1.58 -19.05 8.11
N GLU A 117 -2.28 -17.93 8.29
CA GLU A 117 -3.70 -17.83 7.97
C GLU A 117 -3.93 -17.81 6.46
N ALA A 118 -3.01 -17.21 5.68
CA ALA A 118 -3.05 -17.26 4.22
C ALA A 118 -2.96 -18.71 3.72
N LEU A 119 -1.94 -19.46 4.16
CA LEU A 119 -1.75 -20.88 3.80
C LEU A 119 -2.97 -21.71 4.20
N LYS A 120 -3.46 -21.56 5.43
CA LYS A 120 -4.66 -22.26 5.89
C LYS A 120 -5.87 -21.96 5.01
N THR A 121 -6.12 -20.68 4.72
CA THR A 121 -7.25 -20.23 3.90
C THR A 121 -7.15 -20.75 2.47
N PHE A 122 -5.96 -20.70 1.87
CA PHE A 122 -5.75 -21.23 0.53
C PHE A 122 -5.92 -22.75 0.46
N HIS A 123 -5.37 -23.51 1.41
CA HIS A 123 -5.55 -24.97 1.49
C HIS A 123 -7.02 -25.35 1.66
N ASP A 124 -7.72 -24.67 2.56
CA ASP A 124 -9.15 -24.85 2.76
C ASP A 124 -9.97 -24.54 1.49
N GLY A 125 -9.58 -23.49 0.75
CA GLY A 125 -10.16 -23.12 -0.53
C GLY A 125 -9.89 -24.16 -1.62
N LEU A 126 -8.64 -24.58 -1.81
CA LEU A 126 -8.24 -25.61 -2.78
C LEU A 126 -8.92 -26.95 -2.53
N THR A 127 -9.16 -27.30 -1.26
CA THR A 127 -9.91 -28.51 -0.89
C THR A 127 -11.38 -28.43 -1.32
N ARG A 128 -11.98 -27.24 -1.24
CA ARG A 128 -13.40 -27.01 -1.54
C ARG A 128 -13.66 -26.76 -3.03
N PHE A 129 -12.71 -26.14 -3.72
CA PHE A 129 -12.83 -25.72 -5.12
C PHE A 129 -11.61 -26.19 -5.94
N PRO A 130 -11.38 -27.51 -6.03
CA PRO A 130 -10.23 -28.05 -6.76
C PRO A 130 -10.30 -27.77 -8.27
N ASP A 131 -11.51 -27.60 -8.82
CA ASP A 131 -11.75 -27.40 -10.25
C ASP A 131 -11.96 -25.93 -10.64
N ASP A 132 -11.77 -24.97 -9.72
CA ASP A 132 -11.87 -23.55 -10.06
C ASP A 132 -10.72 -23.09 -10.97
N GLU A 133 -10.99 -22.15 -11.87
CA GLU A 133 -10.00 -21.60 -12.80
C GLU A 133 -8.75 -21.01 -12.11
N ASN A 134 -8.89 -20.50 -10.89
CA ASN A 134 -7.79 -19.94 -10.09
C ASN A 134 -7.06 -20.98 -9.25
N ALA A 135 -7.57 -22.21 -9.14
CA ALA A 135 -7.03 -23.23 -8.23
C ALA A 135 -5.55 -23.54 -8.52
N SER A 136 -5.17 -23.71 -9.79
CA SER A 136 -3.76 -23.95 -10.16
C SER A 136 -2.86 -22.78 -9.76
N ARG A 137 -3.30 -21.54 -9.99
CA ARG A 137 -2.54 -20.34 -9.63
C ARG A 137 -2.38 -20.20 -8.11
N VAL A 138 -3.41 -20.57 -7.36
CA VAL A 138 -3.40 -20.54 -5.90
C VAL A 138 -2.51 -21.65 -5.35
N GLN A 139 -2.49 -22.83 -6.00
CA GLN A 139 -1.56 -23.90 -5.64
C GLN A 139 -0.10 -23.48 -5.82
N ASP A 140 0.23 -22.70 -6.85
CA ASP A 140 1.57 -22.14 -7.03
C ASP A 140 1.93 -21.17 -5.89
N ILE A 141 0.99 -20.31 -5.48
CA ILE A 141 1.16 -19.40 -4.33
C ILE A 141 1.42 -20.20 -3.05
N VAL A 142 0.64 -21.26 -2.80
CA VAL A 142 0.82 -22.14 -1.64
C VAL A 142 2.20 -22.79 -1.66
N ASN A 143 2.63 -23.33 -2.80
CA ASN A 143 3.95 -23.96 -2.93
C ASN A 143 5.09 -22.98 -2.62
N LEU A 144 4.96 -21.72 -3.07
CA LEU A 144 5.91 -20.65 -2.78
C LEU A 144 5.92 -20.30 -1.29
N LEU A 145 4.76 -20.04 -0.70
CA LEU A 145 4.64 -19.70 0.73
C LEU A 145 5.13 -20.82 1.65
N GLU A 146 4.89 -22.09 1.30
CA GLU A 146 5.42 -23.24 2.04
C GLU A 146 6.92 -23.42 1.86
N LYS A 147 7.45 -23.11 0.68
CA LYS A 147 8.89 -23.11 0.44
C LYS A 147 9.56 -22.02 1.28
N GLU A 148 9.03 -20.81 1.27
CA GLU A 148 9.46 -19.71 2.14
C GLU A 148 9.39 -20.14 3.61
N GLN A 149 8.27 -20.71 4.07
CA GLN A 149 8.13 -21.18 5.44
C GLN A 149 9.12 -22.30 5.81
N ARG A 150 9.44 -23.21 4.87
CA ARG A 150 10.44 -24.27 5.07
C ARG A 150 11.85 -23.71 5.12
N GLU A 151 12.19 -22.77 4.24
CA GLU A 151 13.48 -22.09 4.22
C GLU A 151 13.67 -21.26 5.50
N GLU A 152 12.62 -20.59 5.97
CA GLU A 152 12.57 -19.90 7.28
C GLU A 152 12.67 -20.84 8.49
N SER A 153 12.23 -22.09 8.35
CA SER A 153 12.30 -23.11 9.41
C SER A 153 13.64 -23.87 9.41
N GLN A 154 14.29 -24.01 8.25
CA GLN A 154 15.59 -24.67 8.09
C GLN A 154 16.76 -23.72 8.33
N ASP A 155 16.61 -22.44 8.00
CA ASP A 155 17.45 -21.37 8.52
C ASP A 155 16.94 -21.01 9.91
N GLY A 156 17.34 -21.77 10.93
CA GLY A 156 16.91 -21.67 12.34
C GLY A 156 17.12 -20.31 13.04
N THR A 157 17.28 -19.22 12.27
CA THR A 157 17.27 -17.82 12.71
C THR A 157 16.89 -16.87 11.54
N ARG A 158 15.62 -16.82 11.09
CA ARG A 158 14.92 -15.58 10.67
C ARG A 158 13.54 -15.85 10.04
N SER A 159 12.51 -15.94 10.86
CA SER A 159 11.15 -15.52 10.49
C SER A 159 10.31 -15.23 11.74
N GLY A 160 10.50 -14.03 12.25
CA GLY A 160 9.36 -13.12 12.26
C GLY A 160 9.81 -11.92 11.42
N ALA A 161 8.91 -10.98 11.13
CA ALA A 161 9.33 -9.58 11.16
C ALA A 161 10.34 -9.47 12.29
N LYS A 162 11.61 -9.09 12.00
CA LYS A 162 12.56 -8.91 13.10
C LYS A 162 11.79 -8.01 14.06
N THR A 163 11.49 -8.52 15.25
CA THR A 163 11.28 -7.63 16.38
C THR A 163 12.63 -6.99 16.53
N VAL A 164 12.84 -5.92 15.76
CA VAL A 164 13.97 -5.05 15.87
C VAL A 164 13.81 -4.54 17.28
N LYS A 165 14.60 -5.10 18.20
CA LYS A 165 14.55 -4.70 19.60
C LYS A 165 14.59 -3.18 19.63
N PRO A 166 13.62 -2.52 20.27
CA PRO A 166 13.62 -1.08 20.41
C PRO A 166 14.98 -0.67 20.96
N SER A 167 15.70 0.10 20.16
CA SER A 167 16.96 0.70 20.56
C SER A 167 16.62 2.08 21.12
N ALA A 168 17.26 2.49 22.22
CA ALA A 168 17.13 3.88 22.68
C ALA A 168 17.60 4.89 21.60
N ASN A 169 18.44 4.44 20.67
CA ASN A 169 19.12 5.28 19.69
C ASN A 169 18.53 5.23 18.28
N ASP A 170 17.54 4.38 18.01
CA ASP A 170 16.81 4.31 16.73
C ASP A 170 15.34 3.92 16.97
N TYR A 171 14.55 3.78 15.91
CA TYR A 171 13.17 3.29 15.98
C TYR A 171 12.87 2.35 14.82
N LEU A 172 13.88 1.61 14.34
CA LEU A 172 13.74 0.81 13.12
C LEU A 172 12.58 -0.21 13.21
N GLY A 173 12.28 -0.73 14.41
CA GLY A 173 11.15 -1.63 14.62
C GLY A 173 9.77 -0.97 14.51
N ASP A 174 9.68 0.35 14.71
CA ASP A 174 8.41 1.08 14.56
C ASP A 174 8.15 1.44 13.08
N VAL A 175 9.20 1.54 12.25
CA VAL A 175 9.08 1.92 10.83
C VAL A 175 9.25 0.78 9.83
N MET A 176 9.74 -0.38 10.27
CA MET A 176 9.79 -1.61 9.48
C MET A 176 8.44 -2.31 9.58
N THR A 177 7.57 -2.04 8.61
CA THR A 177 6.30 -2.76 8.45
C THR A 177 6.44 -3.83 7.37
N GLU A 178 5.41 -4.65 7.17
CA GLU A 178 5.39 -5.64 6.09
C GLU A 178 5.42 -4.99 4.69
N SER A 179 5.08 -3.70 4.60
CA SER A 179 5.15 -2.90 3.38
C SER A 179 6.50 -2.20 3.19
N SER A 180 7.47 -2.39 4.10
CA SER A 180 8.78 -1.74 4.00
C SER A 180 9.65 -2.37 2.92
N PHE A 181 9.83 -1.63 1.82
CA PHE A 181 10.79 -1.96 0.77
C PHE A 181 11.89 -0.90 0.72
N ARG A 182 13.15 -1.35 0.62
CA ARG A 182 14.33 -0.46 0.47
C ARG A 182 14.83 -0.46 -0.97
N TRP A 183 15.60 0.55 -1.32
CA TRP A 183 16.36 0.56 -2.58
C TRP A 183 17.54 -0.41 -2.48
N GLU A 184 17.69 -1.27 -3.49
CA GLU A 184 18.82 -2.19 -3.56
C GLU A 184 20.13 -1.47 -3.94
N GLU A 185 21.25 -2.08 -3.58
CA GLU A 185 22.58 -1.45 -3.74
C GLU A 185 22.93 -1.23 -5.22
N ASP A 186 22.47 -2.09 -6.12
CA ASP A 186 22.63 -1.99 -7.58
C ASP A 186 21.73 -0.92 -8.22
N ARG A 187 20.74 -0.40 -7.48
CA ARG A 187 19.88 0.74 -7.88
C ARG A 187 20.44 2.09 -7.42
N MET A 188 21.61 2.11 -6.77
CA MET A 188 22.25 3.34 -6.33
C MET A 188 23.20 3.91 -7.40
N PRO A 189 23.22 5.23 -7.63
CA PRO A 189 22.36 6.25 -7.01
C PRO A 189 20.92 6.21 -7.56
N VAL A 190 19.94 6.43 -6.68
CA VAL A 190 18.52 6.46 -7.03
C VAL A 190 18.25 7.71 -7.88
N LYS A 191 17.62 7.55 -9.04
CA LYS A 191 17.31 8.70 -9.92
C LYS A 191 16.10 9.45 -9.39
N VAL A 192 16.23 10.75 -9.18
CA VAL A 192 15.17 11.59 -8.61
C VAL A 192 14.79 12.70 -9.58
N TYR A 193 13.50 12.80 -9.90
CA TYR A 193 12.91 13.99 -10.50
C TYR A 193 12.21 14.79 -9.41
N VAL A 194 12.54 16.08 -9.32
CA VAL A 194 11.86 17.04 -8.45
C VAL A 194 11.21 18.07 -9.34
N ASP A 195 9.88 18.10 -9.32
CA ASP A 195 9.09 19.11 -10.03
C ASP A 195 9.46 20.51 -9.52
N SER A 196 9.62 21.48 -10.43
CA SER A 196 9.82 22.88 -10.07
C SER A 196 8.59 23.47 -9.37
N GLY A 197 7.41 22.87 -9.60
CA GLY A 197 6.14 23.34 -9.09
C GLY A 197 5.64 24.61 -9.79
N GLU A 198 6.20 24.94 -10.96
CA GLU A 198 5.76 26.07 -11.76
C GLU A 198 4.25 25.96 -12.06
N GLY A 199 3.50 27.00 -11.71
CA GLY A 199 2.05 27.04 -11.87
C GLY A 199 1.24 26.35 -10.75
N VAL A 200 1.87 25.68 -9.78
CA VAL A 200 1.17 25.09 -8.63
C VAL A 200 0.94 26.16 -7.56
N PRO A 201 -0.31 26.48 -7.18
CA PRO A 201 -0.59 27.49 -6.16
C PRO A 201 0.09 27.18 -4.82
N GLY A 202 0.70 28.18 -4.18
CA GLY A 202 1.39 28.00 -2.89
C GLY A 202 2.84 27.55 -2.99
N VAL A 203 3.32 27.13 -4.17
CA VAL A 203 4.76 26.96 -4.44
C VAL A 203 5.44 28.33 -4.43
N ASP A 204 6.67 28.39 -3.93
CA ASP A 204 7.54 29.56 -3.99
C ASP A 204 8.89 29.24 -4.65
N PRO A 205 9.72 30.25 -4.97
CA PRO A 205 11.01 30.03 -5.64
C PRO A 205 12.00 29.14 -4.87
N PHE A 206 11.76 28.84 -3.59
CA PHE A 206 12.64 28.02 -2.76
C PHE A 206 12.11 26.59 -2.57
N SER A 207 10.89 26.28 -3.01
CA SER A 207 10.24 24.99 -2.74
C SER A 207 11.01 23.81 -3.34
N GLU A 208 11.46 23.92 -4.60
CA GLU A 208 12.30 22.91 -5.24
C GLU A 208 13.62 22.72 -4.48
N SER A 209 14.28 23.81 -4.09
CA SER A 209 15.52 23.75 -3.30
C SER A 209 15.30 23.16 -1.92
N THR A 210 14.12 23.34 -1.33
CA THR A 210 13.73 22.77 -0.04
C THR A 210 13.64 21.25 -0.15
N ALA A 211 12.94 20.73 -1.16
CA ALA A 211 12.88 19.29 -1.42
C ALA A 211 14.27 18.69 -1.68
N LYS A 212 15.08 19.33 -2.54
CA LYS A 212 16.45 18.89 -2.83
C LYS A 212 17.34 18.90 -1.57
N SER A 213 17.19 19.89 -0.70
CA SER A 213 17.93 19.95 0.58
C SER A 213 17.52 18.83 1.53
N ALA A 214 16.24 18.43 1.54
CA ALA A 214 15.75 17.31 2.34
C ALA A 214 16.31 15.96 1.85
N PHE A 215 16.41 15.75 0.53
CA PHE A 215 17.12 14.60 -0.05
C PHE A 215 18.60 14.58 0.36
N ALA A 216 19.29 15.72 0.24
CA ALA A 216 20.70 15.83 0.61
C ALA A 216 20.93 15.54 2.10
N GLU A 217 19.98 15.91 2.96
CA GLU A 217 20.05 15.62 4.39
C GLU A 217 19.90 14.13 4.68
N TRP A 218 18.98 13.43 4.01
CA TRP A 218 18.88 11.97 4.10
C TRP A 218 20.11 11.26 3.55
N GLU A 219 20.69 11.72 2.44
CA GLU A 219 21.94 11.19 1.89
C GLU A 219 23.08 11.31 2.93
N LYS A 220 23.24 12.49 3.54
CA LYS A 220 24.21 12.71 4.63
C LYS A 220 23.93 11.83 5.84
N ALA A 221 22.67 11.73 6.27
CA ALA A 221 22.24 10.93 7.41
C ALA A 221 22.44 9.43 7.19
N SER A 222 22.40 8.96 5.93
CA SER A 222 22.70 7.58 5.55
C SER A 222 24.20 7.25 5.55
N LYS A 223 25.07 8.27 5.67
CA LYS A 223 26.53 8.15 5.53
C LYS A 223 26.94 7.60 4.16
N GLY A 224 26.24 8.02 3.10
CA GLY A 224 26.53 7.64 1.70
C GLY A 224 26.04 6.26 1.28
N LYS A 225 25.24 5.59 2.13
CA LYS A 225 24.60 4.30 1.81
C LYS A 225 23.43 4.45 0.83
N VAL A 226 22.72 5.57 0.95
CA VAL A 226 21.74 6.03 -0.02
C VAL A 226 22.37 7.22 -0.74
N ARG A 227 22.26 7.26 -2.07
CA ARG A 227 22.76 8.35 -2.91
C ARG A 227 21.72 8.70 -3.95
N PHE A 228 21.60 9.98 -4.29
CA PHE A 228 20.64 10.44 -5.28
C PHE A 228 21.31 11.01 -6.54
N LEU A 229 20.68 10.81 -7.68
CA LEU A 229 21.05 11.42 -8.95
C LEU A 229 19.85 12.18 -9.51
N TYR A 230 19.95 13.49 -9.64
CA TYR A 230 18.85 14.28 -10.19
C TYR A 230 18.76 14.14 -11.71
N VAL A 231 17.56 13.92 -12.22
CA VAL A 231 17.25 13.82 -13.66
C VAL A 231 16.25 14.89 -14.05
N GLU A 232 16.36 15.38 -15.29
CA GLU A 232 15.49 16.44 -15.80
C GLU A 232 14.12 15.93 -16.23
N LYS A 233 14.03 14.68 -16.71
CA LYS A 233 12.77 14.10 -17.20
C LYS A 233 12.20 13.12 -16.19
N GLU A 234 10.93 13.28 -15.88
CA GLU A 234 10.24 12.43 -14.91
C GLU A 234 10.22 10.94 -15.30
N ASN A 235 10.17 10.62 -16.60
CA ASN A 235 10.16 9.23 -17.06
C ASN A 235 11.50 8.50 -16.88
N GLU A 236 12.59 9.23 -16.61
CA GLU A 236 13.91 8.69 -16.31
C GLU A 236 14.12 8.47 -14.80
N ALA A 237 13.19 8.93 -13.96
CA ALA A 237 13.31 8.93 -12.51
C ALA A 237 12.74 7.66 -11.85
N ASP A 238 13.44 7.20 -10.82
CA ASP A 238 12.99 6.17 -9.89
C ASP A 238 12.06 6.76 -8.82
N ILE A 239 12.40 7.94 -8.29
CA ILE A 239 11.57 8.74 -7.37
C ILE A 239 11.02 9.96 -8.11
N LYS A 240 9.70 10.15 -8.02
CA LYS A 240 8.99 11.26 -8.65
C LYS A 240 8.38 12.15 -7.58
N PHE A 241 8.99 13.31 -7.35
CA PHE A 241 8.55 14.27 -6.36
C PHE A 241 7.74 15.38 -7.03
N ARG A 242 6.51 15.60 -6.56
CA ARG A 242 5.57 16.61 -7.09
C ARG A 242 4.94 17.44 -5.98
N TRP A 243 4.38 18.57 -6.38
CA TRP A 243 3.63 19.48 -5.54
C TRP A 243 2.14 19.45 -5.87
N THR A 244 1.28 19.66 -4.87
CA THR A 244 -0.14 19.90 -5.10
C THR A 244 -0.68 20.99 -4.17
N ALA A 245 -1.63 21.77 -4.68
CA ALA A 245 -2.42 22.69 -3.87
C ALA A 245 -3.76 22.08 -3.42
N GLN A 246 -4.08 20.87 -3.88
CA GLN A 246 -5.37 20.21 -3.65
C GLN A 246 -5.23 19.15 -2.57
N VAL A 247 -5.93 19.38 -1.46
CA VAL A 247 -5.97 18.45 -0.33
C VAL A 247 -6.55 17.10 -0.73
N GLN A 248 -7.45 17.09 -1.73
CA GLN A 248 -8.12 15.88 -2.23
C GLN A 248 -7.19 14.92 -2.97
N ASP A 249 -6.02 15.39 -3.41
CA ASP A 249 -5.04 14.53 -4.04
C ASP A 249 -4.35 13.59 -3.03
N LEU A 250 -4.45 13.91 -1.73
CA LEU A 250 -3.89 13.15 -0.62
C LEU A 250 -4.97 12.28 0.05
N SER A 251 -4.64 11.02 0.29
CA SER A 251 -5.44 10.09 1.10
C SER A 251 -5.39 10.44 2.59
N GLN A 252 -4.26 10.98 3.07
CA GLN A 252 -4.07 11.45 4.45
C GLN A 252 -3.55 12.89 4.48
N ALA A 253 -4.45 13.84 4.26
CA ALA A 253 -4.14 15.27 4.27
C ALA A 253 -3.49 15.80 5.58
N ALA A 254 -3.65 15.08 6.70
CA ALA A 254 -3.16 15.50 8.01
C ALA A 254 -1.62 15.57 8.10
N GLU A 255 -0.91 14.79 7.27
CA GLU A 255 0.56 14.72 7.25
C GLU A 255 1.17 15.73 6.27
N GLY A 256 0.34 16.41 5.47
CA GLY A 256 0.78 17.43 4.51
C GLY A 256 1.46 16.89 3.26
N GLY A 257 1.65 15.58 3.15
CA GLY A 257 2.18 14.90 1.98
C GLY A 257 1.66 13.47 1.88
N GLU A 258 2.04 12.78 0.80
CA GLU A 258 1.82 11.35 0.66
C GLU A 258 2.92 10.72 -0.20
N THR A 259 3.40 9.57 0.26
CA THR A 259 4.37 8.77 -0.46
C THR A 259 3.81 7.40 -0.80
N ARG A 260 3.88 7.06 -2.09
CA ARG A 260 3.53 5.72 -2.60
C ARG A 260 4.78 5.01 -3.09
N VAL A 261 5.17 3.96 -2.39
CA VAL A 261 6.25 3.05 -2.78
C VAL A 261 5.67 1.91 -3.60
N ILE A 262 6.22 1.67 -4.78
CA ILE A 262 5.84 0.55 -5.66
C ILE A 262 6.97 -0.48 -5.60
N PRO A 263 6.71 -1.68 -5.04
CA PRO A 263 7.71 -2.73 -4.96
C PRO A 263 8.02 -3.33 -6.34
N GLY A 264 9.20 -3.92 -6.46
CA GLY A 264 9.62 -4.79 -7.56
C GLY A 264 10.39 -5.98 -7.03
N PHE A 265 10.96 -6.76 -7.94
CA PHE A 265 11.80 -7.89 -7.56
C PHE A 265 12.98 -7.43 -6.70
N GLY A 266 13.06 -7.90 -5.46
CA GLY A 266 14.16 -7.63 -4.55
C GLY A 266 14.14 -6.29 -3.81
N GLY A 267 13.14 -5.42 -3.99
CA GLY A 267 13.08 -4.13 -3.28
C GLY A 267 12.19 -3.08 -3.93
N THR A 268 12.47 -1.80 -3.68
CA THR A 268 11.71 -0.69 -4.27
C THR A 268 11.99 -0.55 -5.76
N ARG A 269 10.94 -0.53 -6.58
CA ARG A 269 11.05 -0.27 -8.02
C ARG A 269 10.93 1.22 -8.35
N THR A 270 9.95 1.89 -7.77
CA THR A 270 9.71 3.33 -7.96
C THR A 270 8.97 3.89 -6.74
N ALA A 271 9.14 5.18 -6.46
CA ALA A 271 8.34 5.88 -5.46
C ALA A 271 7.77 7.17 -6.04
N LYS A 272 6.57 7.55 -5.59
CA LYS A 272 5.94 8.82 -5.92
C LYS A 272 5.70 9.57 -4.62
N ILE A 273 6.18 10.81 -4.57
CA ILE A 273 6.00 11.72 -3.44
C ILE A 273 5.15 12.89 -3.93
N LEU A 274 4.10 13.21 -3.18
CA LEU A 274 3.25 14.36 -3.43
C LEU A 274 3.19 15.21 -2.16
N VAL A 275 3.56 16.49 -2.24
CA VAL A 275 3.58 17.40 -1.09
C VAL A 275 2.62 18.56 -1.27
N LEU A 276 1.83 18.84 -0.22
CA LEU A 276 0.84 19.89 -0.18
C LEU A 276 1.48 21.27 0.02
N THR A 277 1.07 22.23 -0.79
CA THR A 277 1.58 23.62 -0.76
C THR A 277 0.59 24.60 -0.16
N LYS A 278 -0.68 24.18 -0.01
CA LYS A 278 -1.75 24.96 0.61
C LYS A 278 -2.53 24.12 1.62
N LYS A 279 -2.78 24.68 2.80
CA LYS A 279 -3.62 24.07 3.83
C LYS A 279 -5.09 24.03 3.38
N GLN A 280 -5.91 23.29 4.12
CA GLN A 280 -7.35 23.16 3.84
C GLN A 280 -8.11 24.50 3.86
N ASP A 281 -7.65 25.46 4.67
CA ASP A 281 -8.20 26.82 4.71
C ASP A 281 -7.74 27.70 3.53
N GLY A 282 -6.95 27.15 2.59
CA GLY A 282 -6.41 27.86 1.45
C GLY A 282 -5.21 28.74 1.76
N SER A 283 -4.71 28.78 2.99
CA SER A 283 -3.46 29.44 3.33
C SER A 283 -2.25 28.65 2.83
N LYS A 284 -1.14 29.32 2.56
CA LYS A 284 0.09 28.67 2.13
C LYS A 284 0.71 27.85 3.26
N VAL A 285 1.27 26.68 2.95
CA VAL A 285 2.09 25.91 3.89
C VAL A 285 3.38 26.69 4.17
N PRO A 286 3.70 27.03 5.44
CA PRO A 286 4.92 27.75 5.77
C PRO A 286 6.17 26.94 5.40
N GLY A 287 7.22 27.62 4.90
CA GLY A 287 8.46 26.98 4.46
C GLY A 287 9.08 25.98 5.47
N PRO A 288 9.17 26.29 6.77
CA PRO A 288 9.66 25.34 7.77
C PRO A 288 8.83 24.05 7.85
N LEU A 289 7.49 24.15 7.78
CA LEU A 289 6.63 22.97 7.77
C LEU A 289 6.73 22.21 6.44
N LEU A 290 6.79 22.92 5.31
CA LEU A 290 7.00 22.31 4.00
C LEU A 290 8.28 21.45 4.00
N ARG A 291 9.35 21.94 4.62
CA ARG A 291 10.61 21.22 4.80
C ARG A 291 10.45 19.95 5.66
N VAL A 292 9.73 20.03 6.77
CA VAL A 292 9.45 18.85 7.63
C VAL A 292 8.68 17.79 6.85
N VAL A 293 7.63 18.19 6.13
CA VAL A 293 6.85 17.29 5.27
C VAL A 293 7.75 16.65 4.21
N CYS A 294 8.58 17.43 3.52
CA CYS A 294 9.52 16.88 2.54
C CYS A 294 10.44 15.81 3.17
N LEU A 295 11.01 16.08 4.35
CA LEU A 295 11.85 15.11 5.05
C LEU A 295 11.07 13.84 5.40
N HIS A 296 9.84 13.97 5.90
CA HIS A 296 8.98 12.85 6.27
C HIS A 296 8.67 11.94 5.08
N GLU A 297 8.16 12.53 4.00
CA GLU A 297 7.80 11.81 2.77
C GLU A 297 9.01 11.13 2.10
N ILE A 298 10.17 11.79 2.10
CA ILE A 298 11.39 11.16 1.60
C ILE A 298 11.79 9.97 2.48
N GLY A 299 11.57 10.05 3.80
CA GLY A 299 11.80 8.93 4.70
C GLY A 299 10.97 7.70 4.34
N HIS A 300 9.69 7.90 4.02
CA HIS A 300 8.84 6.87 3.43
C HIS A 300 9.43 6.34 2.11
N ALA A 301 9.81 7.21 1.18
CA ALA A 301 10.37 6.77 -0.11
C ALA A 301 11.66 5.94 0.02
N LEU A 302 12.34 6.01 1.17
CA LEU A 302 13.52 5.22 1.51
C LEU A 302 13.23 3.90 2.23
N GLY A 303 11.96 3.61 2.55
CA GLY A 303 11.50 2.33 3.10
C GLY A 303 11.04 2.37 4.56
N MET A 304 11.01 3.54 5.20
CA MET A 304 10.48 3.71 6.56
C MET A 304 8.96 3.90 6.48
N MET A 305 8.18 2.82 6.46
CA MET A 305 6.73 2.85 6.18
C MET A 305 5.85 2.99 7.43
N GLY A 306 6.39 2.74 8.61
CA GLY A 306 5.71 3.06 9.87
C GLY A 306 6.09 4.46 10.37
N HIS A 307 5.85 4.69 11.66
CA HIS A 307 6.08 5.98 12.29
C HIS A 307 6.80 5.84 13.63
N SER A 308 7.70 6.79 13.94
CA SER A 308 8.24 6.93 15.29
C SER A 308 7.13 7.29 16.29
N LYS A 309 7.30 6.86 17.53
CA LYS A 309 6.44 7.24 18.67
C LYS A 309 6.93 8.49 19.40
N ASN A 310 8.08 9.03 19.02
CA ASN A 310 8.66 10.22 19.63
C ASN A 310 8.44 11.44 18.74
N ALA A 311 7.80 12.47 19.28
CA ALA A 311 7.54 13.74 18.59
C ALA A 311 8.81 14.52 18.21
N ASP A 312 9.97 14.12 18.72
CA ASP A 312 11.25 14.70 18.36
C ASP A 312 11.82 14.21 17.02
N ASP A 313 11.27 13.13 16.46
CA ASP A 313 11.73 12.51 15.22
C ASP A 313 10.94 12.99 14.01
N ILE A 314 11.58 13.06 12.85
CA ILE A 314 10.91 13.45 11.61
C ILE A 314 9.84 12.44 11.19
N MET A 315 10.05 11.14 11.42
CA MET A 315 9.09 10.10 11.08
C MET A 315 7.94 9.95 12.11
N PHE A 316 7.68 10.95 12.95
CA PHE A 316 6.52 10.94 13.85
C PHE A 316 5.23 11.22 13.06
N ALA A 317 4.16 10.44 13.30
CA ALA A 317 2.90 10.42 12.54
C ALA A 317 2.07 11.72 12.55
N SER A 318 2.56 12.78 13.19
CA SER A 318 1.91 14.08 13.18
C SER A 318 2.98 15.13 13.05
N THR A 319 3.05 15.80 11.90
CA THR A 319 3.94 16.94 11.76
C THR A 319 3.67 17.92 12.89
N PRO A 320 4.67 18.23 13.74
CA PRO A 320 4.41 18.88 15.01
C PRO A 320 3.71 20.22 14.79
N LEU A 321 2.68 20.49 15.59
CA LEU A 321 1.95 21.76 15.63
C LEU A 321 2.87 22.97 15.96
N ALA A 322 4.11 22.71 16.38
CA ALA A 322 5.14 23.71 16.61
C ALA A 322 6.24 23.58 15.54
N TYR A 323 6.39 24.62 14.70
CA TYR A 323 7.39 24.78 13.63
C TYR A 323 8.85 24.87 14.12
N GLU A 324 9.15 24.38 15.32
CA GLU A 324 10.46 24.56 15.97
C GLU A 324 11.56 23.68 15.36
N ARG A 325 11.21 22.73 14.48
CA ARG A 325 12.17 21.75 13.94
C ARG A 325 12.02 21.62 12.44
N SER A 326 13.16 21.52 11.77
CA SER A 326 13.23 21.31 10.33
C SER A 326 14.37 20.38 9.93
N GLU A 327 14.98 19.65 10.86
CA GLU A 327 16.15 18.80 10.64
C GLU A 327 15.93 17.38 11.18
N LEU A 328 16.67 16.41 10.62
CA LEU A 328 16.66 15.03 11.06
C LEU A 328 17.24 14.89 12.47
N SER A 329 16.56 14.13 13.31
CA SER A 329 17.05 13.70 14.61
C SER A 329 18.22 12.70 14.45
N LYS A 330 19.01 12.52 15.52
CA LYS A 330 20.03 11.45 15.55
C LYS A 330 19.39 10.07 15.39
N ARG A 331 18.16 9.88 15.89
CA ARG A 331 17.45 8.61 15.78
C ARG A 331 17.00 8.37 14.34
N ASP A 332 16.57 9.41 13.61
CA ASP A 332 16.25 9.31 12.18
C ASP A 332 17.45 8.79 11.37
N SER A 333 18.63 9.41 11.58
CA SER A 333 19.88 8.99 10.94
C SER A 333 20.28 7.55 11.31
N ASN A 334 20.20 7.19 12.58
CA ASN A 334 20.52 5.84 13.04
C ASN A 334 19.57 4.79 12.47
N THR A 335 18.27 5.10 12.41
CA THR A 335 17.24 4.25 11.82
C THR A 335 17.55 3.98 10.34
N LEU A 336 17.81 5.02 9.54
CA LEU A 336 18.15 4.85 8.12
C LEU A 336 19.49 4.10 7.93
N CYS A 337 20.52 4.45 8.69
CA CYS A 337 21.81 3.76 8.64
C CYS A 337 21.68 2.26 8.93
N ARG A 338 20.79 1.89 9.86
CA ARG A 338 20.53 0.50 10.24
C ARG A 338 19.67 -0.22 9.19
N LEU A 339 18.66 0.46 8.63
CA LEU A 339 17.86 -0.04 7.50
C LEU A 339 18.73 -0.46 6.31
N TYR A 340 19.72 0.38 5.96
CA TYR A 340 20.68 0.12 4.88
C TYR A 340 21.98 -0.53 5.37
N SER A 341 21.95 -1.28 6.48
CA SER A 341 23.12 -2.05 6.95
C SER A 341 23.12 -3.48 6.42
N ASP A 342 24.29 -4.12 6.45
CA ASP A 342 24.45 -5.54 6.09
C ASP A 342 23.61 -6.46 6.99
N GLU A 343 23.09 -5.97 8.12
CA GLU A 343 22.16 -6.68 9.00
C GLU A 343 20.89 -7.12 8.25
N PHE A 344 20.52 -6.43 7.16
CA PHE A 344 19.32 -6.66 6.36
C PHE A 344 19.61 -6.92 4.87
N LYS A 345 20.89 -7.15 4.50
CA LYS A 345 21.19 -7.70 3.17
C LYS A 345 20.59 -9.10 3.05
N PRO A 346 19.87 -9.42 1.95
CA PRO A 346 19.58 -10.82 1.63
C PRO A 346 20.92 -11.56 1.57
N LYS A 347 21.12 -12.58 2.41
CA LYS A 347 22.29 -13.44 2.31
C LYS A 347 22.16 -14.26 1.03
N GLY A 348 22.83 -13.83 -0.03
CA GLY A 348 23.12 -14.65 -1.20
C GLY A 348 22.09 -14.59 -2.32
N LEU A 349 22.14 -13.54 -3.14
CA LEU A 349 21.95 -13.76 -4.57
C LEU A 349 23.24 -14.39 -5.09
N PHE A 350 23.15 -15.69 -5.37
CA PHE A 350 24.12 -16.40 -6.20
C PHE A 350 24.43 -15.56 -7.44
N ASN A 351 25.72 -15.46 -7.73
CA ASN A 351 26.33 -14.76 -8.85
C ASN A 351 25.78 -15.30 -10.20
N TRP A 352 24.66 -14.73 -10.67
CA TRP A 352 23.89 -15.18 -11.84
C TRP A 352 24.66 -15.03 -13.18
N ILE A 353 25.79 -14.31 -13.18
CA ILE A 353 26.59 -14.03 -14.38
C ILE A 353 27.49 -15.22 -14.79
N SER A 354 27.60 -16.28 -13.99
CA SER A 354 28.45 -17.43 -14.32
C SER A 354 27.77 -18.60 -15.03
N LEU A 355 26.45 -18.57 -15.25
CA LEU A 355 25.70 -19.69 -15.84
C LEU A 355 25.35 -19.54 -17.34
N PHE A 356 25.57 -18.38 -17.95
CA PHE A 356 25.32 -18.15 -19.40
C PHE A 356 26.57 -17.76 -20.21
N GLY A 357 27.77 -17.97 -19.65
CA GLY A 357 29.01 -17.52 -20.27
C GLY A 357 30.10 -18.59 -20.30
N LYS A 358 29.90 -19.69 -21.04
CA LYS A 358 30.95 -20.36 -21.86
C LYS A 358 30.45 -21.67 -22.50
N LYS A 359 30.64 -21.73 -23.83
CA LYS A 359 30.92 -22.90 -24.70
C LYS A 359 29.73 -23.82 -25.04
N ASN A 360 29.43 -24.14 -26.31
CA ASN A 360 30.33 -24.32 -27.45
C ASN A 360 29.73 -23.82 -28.78
N GLY A 361 30.49 -22.97 -29.47
CA GLY A 361 30.65 -23.09 -30.91
C GLY A 361 31.93 -23.88 -31.19
N SER A 362 31.79 -24.97 -31.93
CA SER A 362 32.71 -25.55 -32.91
C SER A 362 32.11 -26.85 -33.40
#